data_AF-A0A933WP06-F1
#
_entry.id   AF-A0A933WP06-F1
#
_cell.length_a   1.000
_cell.length_b   1.000
_cell.length_c   1.000
_cell.angle_alpha   90.00
_cell.angle_beta   90.00
_cell.angle_gamma   90.00
#
_symmetry.space_group_name_H-M   'P 1'
#
loop_
_entity.id
_entity.type
_entity.pdbx_description
1 polymer ?
#
loop_
_entity_poly.entity_id
_entity_poly.type
_entity_poly.pdbx_seq_one_letter_code
_entity_poly.pdbx_strand_id
1 'polypeptide(L)'
;MQKQKADIEETVRPIETVFRQLLYLEDSLSILNEEEGEIFFEEIKKEADELKKSLEIIELKLLLSGDVDKNNAIVTIHPGAGGIESQDWAQ
;
A
#
# COMPACT_ATOMS: atom_id res chain seq x y z
N MET A 1 -9.40 16.89 -20.62
CA MET A 1 -9.64 17.61 -19.35
C MET A 1 -10.51 16.83 -18.36
N GLN A 2 -11.78 16.48 -18.67
CA GLN A 2 -12.63 15.77 -17.69
C GLN A 2 -12.10 14.39 -17.27
N LYS A 3 -11.56 13.59 -18.20
CA LYS A 3 -10.96 12.28 -17.92
C LYS A 3 -9.74 12.37 -16.99
N GLN A 4 -8.77 13.22 -17.33
CA GLN A 4 -7.57 13.44 -16.51
C GLN A 4 -7.91 13.93 -15.09
N LYS A 5 -8.91 14.82 -14.96
CA LYS A 5 -9.39 15.25 -13.66
C LYS A 5 -9.98 14.08 -12.85
N ALA A 6 -10.79 13.23 -13.49
CA ALA A 6 -11.37 12.06 -12.83
C ALA A 6 -10.31 11.06 -12.37
N ASP A 7 -9.29 10.80 -13.20
CA ASP A 7 -8.17 9.90 -12.86
C ASP A 7 -7.39 10.45 -11.65
N ILE A 8 -7.08 11.75 -11.63
CA ILE A 8 -6.41 12.40 -10.49
C ILE A 8 -7.29 12.31 -9.23
N GLU A 9 -8.59 12.57 -9.33
CA GLU A 9 -9.51 12.45 -8.19
C GLU A 9 -9.63 11.02 -7.67
N GLU A 10 -9.56 10.01 -8.54
CA GLU A 10 -9.56 8.60 -8.16
C GLU A 10 -8.30 8.22 -7.37
N THR A 11 -7.15 8.82 -7.72
CA THR A 11 -5.90 8.62 -7.00
C THR A 11 -5.81 9.40 -5.68
N VAL A 12 -6.24 10.66 -5.68
CA VAL A 12 -6.03 11.57 -4.55
C VAL A 12 -7.01 11.32 -3.40
N ARG A 13 -8.29 11.04 -3.70
CA ARG A 13 -9.32 10.86 -2.65
C ARG A 13 -8.98 9.76 -1.64
N PRO A 14 -8.51 8.56 -2.04
CA PRO A 14 -8.10 7.52 -1.09
C PRO A 14 -6.95 7.97 -0.17
N ILE A 15 -5.97 8.69 -0.72
CA ILE A 15 -4.82 9.21 0.04
C ILE A 15 -5.29 10.23 1.09
N GLU A 16 -6.15 11.17 0.69
CA GLU A 16 -6.74 12.15 1.62
C GLU A 16 -7.54 11.45 2.74
N THR A 17 -8.22 10.36 2.42
CA THR A 17 -9.01 9.59 3.39
C THR A 17 -8.10 8.94 4.42
N VAL A 18 -7.07 8.22 3.98
CA VAL A 18 -6.08 7.58 4.87
C VAL A 18 -5.34 8.62 5.72
N PHE A 19 -5.01 9.77 5.13
CA PHE A 19 -4.35 10.86 5.86
C PHE A 19 -5.22 11.42 6.99
N ARG A 20 -6.52 11.62 6.74
CA ARG A 20 -7.47 12.07 7.77
C ARG A 20 -7.62 11.04 8.90
N GLN A 21 -7.69 9.76 8.56
CA GLN A 21 -7.77 8.67 9.55
C GLN A 21 -6.50 8.59 10.39
N LEU A 22 -5.32 8.78 9.79
CA LEU A 22 -4.06 8.82 10.52
C LEU A 22 -4.04 9.95 11.56
N LEU A 23 -4.43 11.17 11.16
CA LEU A 23 -4.52 12.31 12.08
C LEU A 23 -5.49 12.05 13.23
N TYR A 24 -6.64 11.44 12.94
CA TYR A 24 -7.60 11.06 13.98
C TYR A 24 -7.02 10.05 14.98
N LEU A 25 -6.26 9.04 14.51
CA LEU A 25 -5.60 8.07 15.39
C LEU A 25 -4.49 8.70 16.22
N GLU A 26 -3.73 9.63 15.65
CA GLU A 26 -2.71 10.41 16.37
C GLU A 26 -3.34 11.25 17.49
N ASP A 27 -4.42 11.97 17.18
CA ASP A 27 -5.17 12.74 18.17
C ASP A 27 -5.74 11.82 19.26
N SER A 28 -6.29 10.66 18.88
CA SER A 28 -6.85 9.67 19.82
C SER A 28 -5.79 9.08 20.75
N LEU A 29 -4.57 8.87 20.27
CA LEU A 29 -3.43 8.47 21.10
C LEU A 29 -2.97 9.58 22.04
N SER A 30 -3.08 10.85 21.62
CA SER A 30 -2.61 12.00 22.43
C SER A 30 -3.46 12.26 23.67
N ILE A 31 -4.72 11.84 23.66
CA ILE A 31 -5.67 12.03 24.76
C ILE A 31 -5.77 10.82 25.70
N LEU A 32 -5.06 9.73 25.38
CA LEU A 32 -5.01 8.51 26.18
C LEU A 32 -4.26 8.80 27.49
N ASN A 33 -4.97 8.82 28.61
CA ASN A 33 -4.39 9.01 29.95
C ASN A 33 -4.29 7.67 30.70
N GLU A 34 -3.40 7.60 31.71
CA GLU A 34 -3.04 6.38 32.46
C GLU A 34 -4.24 5.60 33.07
N GLU A 35 -5.40 6.23 33.27
CA GLU A 35 -6.62 5.60 33.81
C GLU A 35 -7.55 5.02 32.72
N GLU A 36 -7.38 5.39 31.44
CA GLU A 36 -8.21 4.98 30.29
C GLU A 36 -7.55 3.87 29.45
N GLY A 37 -7.32 2.73 30.10
CA GLY A 37 -7.65 1.40 29.57
C GLY A 37 -6.87 0.82 28.39
N GLU A 38 -6.20 -0.31 28.64
CA GLU A 38 -5.68 -1.25 27.61
C GLU A 38 -6.69 -1.54 26.49
N ILE A 39 -7.99 -1.56 26.79
CA ILE A 39 -9.06 -1.83 25.82
C ILE A 39 -9.10 -0.76 24.72
N PHE A 40 -9.01 0.53 25.10
CA PHE A 40 -9.06 1.63 24.15
C PHE A 40 -7.79 1.68 23.28
N PHE A 41 -6.65 1.33 23.87
CA PHE A 41 -5.40 1.17 23.13
C PHE A 41 -5.47 0.03 22.09
N GLU A 42 -6.01 -1.14 22.46
CA GLU A 42 -6.16 -2.25 21.51
C GLU A 42 -7.14 -1.94 20.36
N GLU A 43 -8.18 -1.14 20.62
CA GLU A 43 -9.07 -0.63 19.56
C GLU A 43 -8.32 0.29 18.58
N ILE A 44 -7.59 1.28 19.09
CA ILE A 44 -6.77 2.19 18.26
C ILE A 44 -5.73 1.41 17.44
N LYS A 45 -5.08 0.42 18.05
CA LYS A 45 -4.10 -0.43 17.37
C LYS A 45 -4.74 -1.24 16.25
N LYS A 46 -5.94 -1.78 16.46
CA LYS A 46 -6.70 -2.47 15.42
C LYS A 46 -7.05 -1.54 14.26
N GLU A 47 -7.51 -0.32 14.55
CA GLU A 47 -7.78 0.69 13.52
C GLU A 47 -6.51 1.08 12.75
N ALA A 48 -5.37 1.20 13.42
CA ALA A 48 -4.07 1.45 12.78
C ALA A 48 -3.65 0.30 11.85
N ASP A 49 -3.86 -0.96 12.25
CA ASP A 49 -3.58 -2.14 11.41
C ASP A 49 -4.48 -2.18 10.16
N GLU A 50 -5.76 -1.79 10.29
CA GLU A 50 -6.69 -1.67 9.16
C GLU A 50 -6.31 -0.52 8.23
N LEU A 51 -5.87 0.61 8.79
CA LEU A 51 -5.37 1.76 8.04
C LEU A 51 -4.12 1.38 7.24
N LYS A 52 -3.20 0.64 7.84
CA LYS A 52 -1.99 0.12 7.18
C LYS A 52 -2.33 -0.74 5.97
N LYS A 53 -3.27 -1.69 6.11
CA LYS A 53 -3.73 -2.53 4.98
C LYS A 53 -4.34 -1.68 3.86
N SER A 54 -5.09 -0.65 4.22
CA SER A 54 -5.69 0.27 3.24
C SER A 54 -4.62 1.05 2.47
N LEU A 55 -3.56 1.48 3.17
CA LEU A 55 -2.41 2.14 2.55
C LEU A 55 -1.66 1.20 1.60
N GLU A 56 -1.40 -0.05 1.99
CA GLU A 56 -0.73 -1.06 1.15
C GLU A 56 -1.49 -1.31 -0.16
N ILE A 57 -2.83 -1.30 -0.13
CA ILE A 57 -3.66 -1.42 -1.34
C ILE A 57 -3.51 -0.19 -2.25
N ILE A 58 -3.45 1.02 -1.67
CA ILE A 58 -3.26 2.27 -2.43
C ILE A 58 -1.87 2.27 -3.07
N GLU A 59 -0.82 1.91 -2.32
CA GLU A 59 0.55 1.81 -2.82
C GLU A 59 0.65 0.83 -3.98
N LEU A 60 0.05 -0.35 -3.86
CA LEU A 60 0.05 -1.35 -4.94
C LEU A 60 -0.64 -0.80 -6.20
N LYS A 61 -1.77 -0.12 -6.05
CA LYS A 61 -2.48 0.51 -7.18
C LYS A 61 -1.66 1.60 -7.84
N LEU A 62 -0.94 2.41 -7.06
CA LEU A 62 -0.05 3.45 -7.57
C LEU A 62 1.14 2.85 -8.30
N LEU A 63 1.74 1.81 -7.74
CA LEU A 63 2.88 1.10 -8.33
C LEU A 63 2.49 0.43 -9.66
N LEU A 64 1.27 -0.12 -9.73
CA LEU A 64 0.71 -0.83 -10.90
C LEU A 64 -0.24 0.05 -11.74
N SER A 65 0.08 1.34 -11.88
CA SER A 65 -0.75 2.32 -12.60
C SER A 65 -0.38 2.48 -14.09
N GLY A 66 0.59 1.71 -14.59
CA GLY A 66 1.01 1.72 -15.98
C GLY A 66 -0.03 1.12 -16.92
N ASP A 67 0.00 1.54 -18.19
CA ASP A 67 -0.99 1.17 -19.21
C ASP A 67 -1.11 -0.35 -19.43
N VAL A 68 -0.06 -1.11 -19.15
CA VAL A 68 0.02 -2.56 -19.38
C VAL A 68 0.07 -3.39 -18.10
N ASP A 69 0.03 -2.78 -16.92
CA ASP A 69 0.19 -3.49 -15.64
C ASP A 69 -0.96 -4.45 -15.32
N LYS A 70 -2.10 -4.29 -16.02
CA LYS A 70 -3.25 -5.20 -15.94
C LYS A 70 -3.05 -6.51 -16.72
N ASN A 71 -2.05 -6.57 -17.58
CA ASN A 71 -1.81 -7.73 -18.44
C ASN A 71 -1.02 -8.80 -17.68
N ASN A 72 -1.21 -10.07 -18.05
CA ASN A 72 -0.35 -11.14 -17.56
C ASN A 72 1.09 -10.89 -18.01
N ALA A 73 2.04 -11.02 -17.08
CA ALA A 73 3.45 -10.95 -17.42
C ALA A 73 3.88 -12.22 -18.16
N ILE A 74 4.57 -12.06 -19.29
CA ILE A 74 5.35 -13.13 -19.92
C ILE A 74 6.78 -12.97 -19.41
N VAL A 75 7.23 -13.90 -18.57
CA VAL A 75 8.59 -13.90 -18.02
C VAL A 75 9.41 -14.94 -18.76
N THR A 76 10.55 -14.52 -19.31
CA THR A 76 11.52 -15.42 -19.96
C THR A 76 12.87 -15.23 -19.30
N ILE A 77 13.44 -16.31 -18.80
CA ILE A 77 14.75 -16.33 -18.16
C ILE A 77 15.76 -16.88 -19.18
N HIS A 78 16.79 -16.10 -19.48
CA HIS A 78 17.91 -16.54 -20.31
C HIS A 78 19.15 -16.70 -19.43
N PRO A 79 19.83 -17.86 -19.46
CA PRO A 79 21.07 -18.05 -18.71
C PRO A 79 22.13 -17.07 -19.23
N GLY A 80 22.84 -16.45 -18.29
CA GLY A 80 23.92 -15.50 -18.59
C GLY A 80 25.18 -16.18 -19.15
N ALA A 81 26.21 -15.38 -19.39
CA ALA A 81 27.50 -15.87 -19.86
C ALA A 81 28.29 -16.57 -18.73
N GLY A 82 27.96 -17.84 -18.45
CA GLY A 82 28.71 -18.67 -17.49
C GLY A 82 28.56 -20.17 -17.70
N GLY A 83 28.13 -20.60 -18.90
CA GLY A 83 28.04 -22.01 -19.25
C GLY A 83 27.07 -22.78 -18.35
N ILE A 84 27.48 -23.96 -17.88
CA ILE A 84 26.63 -24.85 -17.06
C ILE A 84 26.21 -24.19 -15.75
N GLU A 85 27.11 -23.49 -15.06
CA GLU A 85 26.79 -22.86 -13.77
C GLU A 85 25.71 -21.77 -13.90
N SER A 86 25.72 -21.04 -15.02
CA SER A 86 24.65 -20.07 -15.32
C SER A 86 23.35 -20.71 -15.79
N GLN A 87 23.40 -21.93 -16.35
CA GLN A 87 22.20 -22.72 -16.68
C GLN A 87 21.57 -23.30 -15.42
N ASP A 88 22.37 -23.85 -14.51
CA ASP A 88 21.92 -24.39 -13.23
C ASP A 88 21.26 -23.29 -12.36
N TRP A 89 21.75 -22.05 -12.43
CA TRP A 89 21.15 -20.91 -11.71
C TRP A 89 19.85 -20.39 -12.34
N ALA A 90 19.67 -20.58 -13.65
CA ALA A 90 18.49 -20.12 -14.39
C ALA A 90 17.33 -21.13 -14.40
N GLN A 91 17.53 -22.32 -13.81
CA GLN A 91 16.56 -23.42 -13.78
C GLN A 91 15.45 -23.25 -12.73
#